data_AF-A0A2N3C5A7-F1
#
_entry.id   AF-A0A2N3C5A7-F1
#
_cell.length_a   1.000
_cell.length_b   1.000
_cell.length_c   1.000
_cell.angle_alpha   90.00
_cell.angle_beta   90.00
_cell.angle_gamma   90.00
#
_symmetry.space_group_name_H-M   'P 1'
#
loop_
_entity.id
_entity.type
_entity.pdbx_description
1 polymer ?
#
loop_
_entity_poly.entity_id
_entity_poly.type
_entity_poly.pdbx_seq_one_letter_code
_entity_poly.pdbx_strand_id
1 'polypeptide(L)'
;MKLSRGLVIADPWIGYILDGSKTWEMRSSATSVRGPFALIRKGTGAVWGVADLVDVRSPLSPEELIATHARHRIPSEMIRSGEVAKWNTPWVLADVRPLQTPVPYRHPSGAVTWVTLEPEVCAAIACQLGEPLPERPVAQYEAPARTAAPAPRPAAAAAHVSSPAPASAPASAGTAGILVAQTQLTGGNIRNNHFHLRGHVHRFPDDLIGGSNRHERAPKEASIDWGGGVDTLTDIDGEKQFFRGRGWIRQFFEKTGAEPGDRVLVEETGPYRYKVSLKKA
;
A
#
# COMPACT_ATOMS: atom_id res chain seq x y z
N MET A 1 25.91 8.27 2.62
CA MET A 1 24.65 8.75 1.99
C MET A 1 23.44 8.19 2.75
N LYS A 2 22.42 9.00 3.14
CA LYS A 2 21.23 8.48 3.86
C LYS A 2 20.07 8.20 2.90
N LEU A 3 20.22 7.19 2.06
CA LEU A 3 19.13 6.71 1.19
C LEU A 3 18.05 6.05 2.05
N SER A 4 16.82 6.53 1.97
CA SER A 4 15.70 5.97 2.75
C SER A 4 14.36 5.98 2.02
N ARG A 5 14.29 6.67 0.87
CA ARG A 5 13.06 6.88 0.12
C ARG A 5 13.25 6.51 -1.35
N GLY A 6 12.20 6.02 -1.96
CA GLY A 6 12.10 5.79 -3.40
C GLY A 6 10.86 6.45 -3.98
N LEU A 7 10.95 6.83 -5.25
CA LEU A 7 9.87 7.41 -6.03
C LEU A 7 9.45 6.42 -7.09
N VAL A 8 8.16 6.08 -7.12
CA VAL A 8 7.59 5.23 -8.18
C VAL A 8 7.32 6.07 -9.42
N ILE A 9 7.91 5.68 -10.55
CA ILE A 9 7.80 6.37 -11.83
C ILE A 9 7.41 5.37 -12.91
N ALA A 10 6.44 5.74 -13.75
CA ALA A 10 5.95 4.90 -14.84
C ALA A 10 6.85 5.02 -16.08
N ASP A 11 6.86 3.98 -16.90
CA ASP A 11 7.33 4.07 -18.26
C ASP A 11 6.43 4.98 -19.12
N PRO A 12 6.99 5.66 -20.13
CA PRO A 12 8.40 5.65 -20.54
C PRO A 12 9.30 6.59 -19.72
N TRP A 13 8.73 7.39 -18.81
CA TRP A 13 9.41 8.50 -18.14
C TRP A 13 10.62 8.11 -17.31
N ILE A 14 10.54 6.99 -16.61
CA ILE A 14 11.68 6.48 -15.84
C ILE A 14 12.84 6.04 -16.74
N GLY A 15 12.55 5.49 -17.92
CA GLY A 15 13.57 5.12 -18.90
C GLY A 15 14.41 6.34 -19.29
N TYR A 16 13.74 7.45 -19.61
CA TYR A 16 14.42 8.71 -19.94
C TYR A 16 15.24 9.28 -18.78
N ILE A 17 14.86 9.03 -17.53
CA ILE A 17 15.67 9.46 -16.38
C ILE A 17 16.94 8.58 -16.32
N LEU A 18 16.77 7.26 -16.38
CA LEU A 18 17.85 6.29 -16.26
C LEU A 18 18.87 6.39 -17.41
N ASP A 19 18.44 6.73 -18.62
CA ASP A 19 19.34 6.97 -19.76
C ASP A 19 19.95 8.39 -19.77
N GLY A 20 19.55 9.25 -18.84
CA GLY A 20 20.03 10.62 -18.68
C GLY A 20 19.41 11.64 -19.64
N SER A 21 18.47 11.26 -20.51
CA SER A 21 17.82 12.16 -21.46
C SER A 21 16.77 13.08 -20.82
N LYS A 22 16.29 12.75 -19.61
CA LYS A 22 15.32 13.52 -18.81
C LYS A 22 15.91 13.89 -17.45
N THR A 23 16.02 15.19 -17.21
CA THR A 23 16.54 15.75 -15.95
C THR A 23 15.44 16.27 -15.03
N TRP A 24 14.21 16.43 -15.52
CA TRP A 24 13.08 16.92 -14.71
C TRP A 24 11.99 15.87 -14.60
N GLU A 25 11.59 15.53 -13.37
CA GLU A 25 10.40 14.75 -13.11
C GLU A 25 9.19 15.65 -12.86
N MET A 26 8.11 15.46 -13.62
CA MET A 26 6.94 16.34 -13.55
C MET A 26 5.92 15.81 -12.54
N ARG A 27 5.47 16.70 -11.66
CA ARG A 27 4.52 16.39 -10.57
C ARG A 27 3.43 17.46 -10.49
N SER A 28 2.34 17.12 -9.82
CA SER A 28 1.21 18.03 -9.63
C SER A 28 1.34 18.95 -8.42
N SER A 29 2.38 18.74 -7.62
CA SER A 29 2.65 19.52 -6.42
C SER A 29 4.16 19.55 -6.16
N ALA A 30 4.59 20.60 -5.47
CA ALA A 30 5.95 20.69 -4.95
C ALA A 30 6.19 19.65 -3.85
N THR A 31 7.47 19.45 -3.51
CA THR A 31 7.88 18.66 -2.34
C THR A 31 9.01 19.36 -1.60
N SER A 32 9.05 19.17 -0.27
CA SER A 32 10.15 19.62 0.58
C SER A 32 11.31 18.63 0.65
N VAL A 33 11.17 17.45 0.02
CA VAL A 33 12.23 16.43 -0.04
C VAL A 33 13.41 16.94 -0.86
N ARG A 34 14.64 16.72 -0.38
CA ARG A 34 15.88 16.99 -1.09
C ARG A 34 16.90 15.89 -0.84
N GLY A 35 17.84 15.75 -1.77
CA GLY A 35 18.92 14.77 -1.71
C GLY A 35 18.57 13.43 -2.37
N PRO A 36 19.33 12.37 -2.05
CA PRO A 36 19.30 11.11 -2.78
C PRO A 36 18.02 10.33 -2.54
N PHE A 37 17.47 9.78 -3.62
CA PHE A 37 16.32 8.90 -3.59
C PHE A 37 16.41 7.80 -4.66
N ALA A 38 15.73 6.69 -4.40
CA ALA A 38 15.69 5.55 -5.30
C ALA A 38 14.66 5.74 -6.43
N LEU A 39 15.04 5.34 -7.65
CA LEU A 39 14.18 5.33 -8.82
C LEU A 39 13.52 3.95 -8.96
N ILE A 40 12.20 3.89 -8.80
CA ILE A 40 11.44 2.65 -8.85
C ILE A 40 10.60 2.59 -10.10
N ARG A 41 10.80 1.54 -10.91
CA ARG A 41 10.03 1.30 -12.13
C ARG A 41 8.67 0.71 -11.78
N LYS A 42 7.61 1.46 -12.07
CA LYS A 42 6.22 1.07 -11.77
C LYS A 42 5.92 -0.33 -12.33
N GLY A 43 5.30 -1.18 -11.52
CA GLY A 43 4.89 -2.54 -11.92
C GLY A 43 5.98 -3.61 -11.79
N THR A 44 7.26 -3.24 -11.63
CA THR A 44 8.36 -4.23 -11.52
C THR A 44 8.64 -4.69 -10.10
N GLY A 45 8.28 -3.89 -9.10
CA GLY A 45 8.67 -4.17 -7.71
C GLY A 45 10.18 -4.06 -7.44
N ALA A 46 10.92 -3.36 -8.29
CA ALA A 46 12.37 -3.20 -8.17
C ALA A 46 12.81 -1.73 -8.29
N VAL A 47 13.92 -1.42 -7.63
CA VAL A 47 14.70 -0.19 -7.77
C VAL A 47 15.67 -0.37 -8.94
N TRP A 48 15.70 0.61 -9.85
CA TRP A 48 16.51 0.56 -11.07
C TRP A 48 17.64 1.60 -11.08
N GLY A 49 17.65 2.53 -10.13
CA GLY A 49 18.63 3.60 -10.08
C GLY A 49 18.49 4.43 -8.82
N VAL A 50 19.40 5.39 -8.67
CA VAL A 50 19.35 6.46 -7.68
C VAL A 50 19.46 7.78 -8.41
N ALA A 51 18.81 8.82 -7.90
CA ALA A 51 19.00 10.19 -8.34
C ALA A 51 18.92 11.13 -7.14
N ASP A 52 19.46 12.33 -7.32
CA ASP A 52 19.41 13.38 -6.32
C ASP A 52 18.34 14.41 -6.70
N LEU A 53 17.40 14.67 -5.80
CA LEU A 53 16.44 15.75 -5.95
C LEU A 53 17.08 17.03 -5.43
N VAL A 54 17.59 17.85 -6.35
CA VAL A 54 18.37 19.05 -6.01
C VAL A 54 17.50 20.30 -5.90
N ASP A 55 16.40 20.37 -6.65
CA ASP A 55 15.54 21.54 -6.68
C ASP A 55 14.08 21.20 -7.06
N VAL A 56 13.15 22.07 -6.70
CA VAL A 56 11.74 22.01 -7.11
C VAL A 56 11.33 23.40 -7.57
N ARG A 57 10.94 23.50 -8.83
CA ARG A 57 10.57 24.78 -9.46
C ARG A 57 9.09 25.07 -9.32
N SER A 58 8.73 26.33 -9.52
CA SER A 58 7.34 26.76 -9.60
C SER A 58 6.59 26.04 -10.73
N PRO A 59 5.26 25.87 -10.60
CA PRO A 59 4.42 25.35 -11.67
C PRO A 59 4.59 26.15 -12.97
N LEU A 60 4.77 25.43 -14.07
CA LEU A 60 4.97 26.00 -15.40
C LEU A 60 3.64 26.18 -16.14
N SER A 61 3.57 27.21 -16.97
CA SER A 61 2.53 27.37 -17.99
C SER A 61 2.71 26.35 -19.14
N PRO A 62 1.67 26.12 -19.97
CA PRO A 62 1.80 25.28 -21.16
C PRO A 62 2.90 25.72 -22.13
N GLU A 63 3.12 27.03 -22.28
CA GLU A 63 4.16 27.59 -23.15
C GLU A 63 5.56 27.26 -22.61
N GLU A 64 5.76 27.41 -21.31
CA GLU A 64 7.01 27.06 -20.64
C GLU A 64 7.26 25.55 -20.66
N LEU A 65 6.23 24.71 -20.54
CA LEU A 65 6.34 23.27 -20.71
C LEU A 65 6.84 22.93 -22.13
N ILE A 66 6.28 23.55 -23.17
CA ILE A 66 6.75 23.32 -24.54
C ILE A 66 8.21 23.78 -24.70
N ALA A 67 8.56 24.96 -24.17
CA ALA A 67 9.92 25.49 -24.24
C ALA A 67 10.95 24.63 -23.48
N THR A 68 10.53 23.93 -22.42
CA THR A 68 11.39 23.10 -21.57
C THR A 68 11.31 21.60 -21.90
N HIS A 69 10.73 21.24 -23.06
CA HIS A 69 10.59 19.86 -23.54
C HIS A 69 11.86 19.02 -23.38
N ALA A 70 13.03 19.56 -23.70
CA ALA A 70 14.30 18.85 -23.61
C ALA A 70 14.61 18.31 -22.19
N ARG A 71 14.05 18.92 -21.14
CA ARG A 71 14.29 18.55 -19.73
C ARG A 71 13.36 17.44 -19.25
N HIS A 72 12.09 17.43 -19.68
CA HIS A 72 11.07 16.51 -19.17
C HIS A 72 10.56 15.49 -20.21
N ARG A 73 10.85 15.69 -21.50
CA ARG A 73 10.52 14.79 -22.65
C ARG A 73 9.04 14.55 -22.90
N ILE A 74 8.15 15.42 -22.42
CA ILE A 74 6.70 15.29 -22.65
C ILE A 74 6.36 15.87 -24.03
N PRO A 75 5.75 15.10 -24.96
CA PRO A 75 5.43 15.59 -26.29
C PRO A 75 4.56 16.86 -26.29
N SER A 76 4.82 17.74 -27.26
CA SER A 76 4.13 19.03 -27.34
C SER A 76 2.62 18.88 -27.58
N GLU A 77 2.23 17.82 -28.27
CA GLU A 77 0.85 17.45 -28.57
C GLU A 77 0.08 17.12 -27.29
N MET A 78 0.72 16.39 -26.36
CA MET A 78 0.17 16.02 -25.06
C MET A 78 0.01 17.23 -24.12
N ILE A 79 0.91 18.22 -24.25
CA ILE A 79 0.80 19.48 -23.51
C ILE A 79 -0.36 20.32 -24.05
N ARG A 80 -0.44 20.47 -25.38
CA ARG A 80 -1.50 21.26 -26.04
C ARG A 80 -2.89 20.65 -25.86
N SER A 81 -3.00 19.33 -25.79
CA SER A 81 -4.27 18.65 -25.52
C SER A 81 -4.76 18.82 -24.08
N GLY A 82 -3.88 19.27 -23.17
CA GLY A 82 -4.17 19.41 -21.74
C GLY A 82 -4.12 18.10 -20.96
N GLU A 83 -3.77 16.97 -21.59
CA GLU A 83 -3.67 15.66 -20.94
C GLU A 83 -2.73 15.70 -19.73
N VAL A 84 -1.65 16.47 -19.83
CA VAL A 84 -0.66 16.62 -18.76
C VAL A 84 -0.77 17.92 -17.95
N ALA A 85 -1.84 18.70 -18.12
CA ALA A 85 -1.96 20.02 -17.49
C ALA A 85 -1.78 19.99 -15.96
N LYS A 86 -2.13 18.85 -15.34
CA LYS A 86 -1.95 18.62 -13.89
C LYS A 86 -0.47 18.47 -13.48
N TRP A 87 0.41 17.95 -14.34
CA TRP A 87 1.83 17.70 -14.00
C TRP A 87 2.72 18.83 -14.52
N ASN A 88 2.57 19.99 -13.92
CA ASN A 88 3.25 21.21 -14.34
C ASN A 88 4.37 21.66 -13.38
N THR A 89 4.57 20.97 -12.25
CA THR A 89 5.61 21.32 -11.26
C THR A 89 6.87 20.50 -11.51
N PRO A 90 8.01 21.11 -11.91
CA PRO A 90 9.24 20.38 -12.20
C PRO A 90 10.04 20.05 -10.93
N TRP A 91 10.41 18.78 -10.77
CA TRP A 91 11.38 18.33 -9.79
C TRP A 91 12.71 18.10 -10.52
N VAL A 92 13.73 18.88 -10.15
CA VAL A 92 15.04 18.88 -10.82
C VAL A 92 15.90 17.77 -10.25
N LEU A 93 16.30 16.86 -11.13
CA LEU A 93 17.11 15.70 -10.80
C LEU A 93 18.56 15.93 -11.22
N ALA A 94 19.49 15.46 -10.39
CA ALA A 94 20.91 15.40 -10.68
C ALA A 94 21.47 14.02 -10.30
N ASP A 95 22.72 13.76 -10.69
CA ASP A 95 23.50 12.59 -10.28
C ASP A 95 22.76 11.25 -10.43
N VAL A 96 22.07 11.10 -11.57
CA VAL A 96 21.34 9.87 -11.89
C VAL A 96 22.34 8.74 -12.10
N ARG A 97 22.19 7.69 -11.31
CA ARG A 97 23.05 6.51 -11.28
C ARG A 97 22.18 5.26 -11.45
N PRO A 98 22.08 4.71 -12.67
CA PRO A 98 21.41 3.43 -12.90
C PRO A 98 22.12 2.30 -12.16
N LEU A 99 21.34 1.33 -11.68
CA LEU A 99 21.87 0.11 -11.08
C LEU A 99 22.15 -0.92 -12.17
N GLN A 100 23.27 -1.64 -12.06
CA GLN A 100 23.59 -2.74 -12.98
C GLN A 100 22.56 -3.86 -12.87
N THR A 101 22.14 -4.18 -11.64
CA THR A 101 21.11 -5.18 -11.37
C THR A 101 19.96 -4.53 -10.59
N PRO A 102 18.71 -4.58 -11.08
CA PRO A 102 17.57 -4.07 -10.34
C PRO A 102 17.49 -4.71 -8.94
N VAL A 103 17.33 -3.89 -7.90
CA VAL A 103 17.21 -4.36 -6.52
C VAL A 103 15.74 -4.54 -6.19
N PRO A 104 15.24 -5.76 -5.95
CA PRO A 104 13.87 -5.97 -5.52
C PRO A 104 13.60 -5.23 -4.21
N TYR A 105 12.42 -4.64 -4.08
CA TYR A 105 11.98 -4.05 -2.82
C TYR A 105 10.55 -4.46 -2.52
N ARG A 106 10.23 -4.49 -1.24
CA ARG A 106 8.87 -4.75 -0.82
C ARG A 106 8.06 -3.46 -0.84
N HIS A 107 7.05 -3.39 -1.68
CA HIS A 107 6.17 -2.22 -1.72
C HIS A 107 5.33 -2.16 -0.42
N PRO A 108 5.47 -1.11 0.41
CA PRO A 108 4.63 -0.92 1.58
C PRO A 108 3.17 -0.73 1.17
N SER A 109 2.24 -1.37 1.89
CA SER A 109 0.82 -1.27 1.55
C SER A 109 0.31 0.17 1.69
N GLY A 110 -0.23 0.73 0.60
CA GLY A 110 -0.84 2.06 0.58
C GLY A 110 0.11 3.23 0.28
N ALA A 111 1.36 2.97 -0.08
CA ALA A 111 2.28 4.01 -0.53
C ALA A 111 1.97 4.44 -1.98
N VAL A 112 1.51 5.68 -2.17
CA VAL A 112 1.03 6.16 -3.48
C VAL A 112 2.13 6.79 -4.34
N THR A 113 3.15 7.40 -3.72
CA THR A 113 4.14 8.21 -4.46
C THR A 113 5.55 8.01 -3.94
N TRP A 114 5.79 8.30 -2.66
CA TRP A 114 7.04 8.02 -1.98
C TRP A 114 6.92 6.72 -1.18
N VAL A 115 7.93 5.88 -1.30
CA VAL A 115 8.05 4.64 -0.52
C VAL A 115 9.28 4.71 0.35
N THR A 116 9.12 4.39 1.63
CA THR A 116 10.26 4.18 2.53
C THR A 116 10.88 2.83 2.21
N LEU A 117 12.20 2.81 2.02
CA LEU A 117 12.95 1.60 1.73
C LEU A 117 13.48 0.96 3.01
N GLU A 118 13.50 -0.36 3.05
CA GLU A 118 14.08 -1.12 4.14
C GLU A 118 15.62 -0.97 4.13
N PRO A 119 16.28 -1.03 5.30
CA PRO A 119 17.73 -0.86 5.40
C PRO A 119 18.52 -1.84 4.50
N GLU A 120 18.01 -3.05 4.31
CA GLU A 120 18.63 -4.09 3.47
C GLU A 120 18.61 -3.72 2.00
N VAL A 121 17.52 -3.12 1.52
CA VAL A 121 17.40 -2.61 0.15
C VAL A 121 18.39 -1.46 -0.05
N CYS A 122 18.47 -0.53 0.91
CA CYS A 122 19.43 0.57 0.85
C CYS A 122 20.89 0.07 0.86
N ALA A 123 21.20 -0.97 1.64
CA ALA A 123 22.52 -1.59 1.66
C ALA A 123 22.88 -2.26 0.33
N ALA A 124 21.93 -2.99 -0.29
CA ALA A 124 22.13 -3.60 -1.60
C ALA A 124 22.39 -2.56 -2.70
N ILE A 125 21.67 -1.42 -2.65
CA ILE A 125 21.89 -0.30 -3.57
C ILE A 125 23.28 0.32 -3.35
N ALA A 126 23.66 0.60 -2.11
CA ALA A 126 24.97 1.18 -1.78
C ALA A 126 26.13 0.27 -2.24
N CYS A 127 26.00 -1.04 -2.05
CA CYS A 127 26.97 -2.03 -2.51
C CYS A 127 27.21 -1.96 -4.03
N GLN A 128 26.14 -1.85 -4.83
CA GLN A 128 26.27 -1.72 -6.28
C GLN A 128 26.88 -0.39 -6.73
N LEU A 129 26.67 0.68 -5.96
CA LEU A 129 27.21 2.00 -6.26
C LEU A 129 28.67 2.18 -5.76
N GLY A 130 29.24 1.16 -5.11
CA GLY A 130 30.59 1.24 -4.53
C GLY A 130 30.69 2.17 -3.32
N GLU A 131 29.58 2.44 -2.65
CA GLU A 131 29.49 3.37 -1.52
C GLU A 131 29.64 2.62 -0.18
N PRO A 132 30.37 3.19 0.80
CA PRO A 132 30.53 2.55 2.11
C PRO A 132 29.19 2.44 2.84
N LEU A 133 28.86 1.22 3.26
CA LEU A 133 27.66 0.88 4.03
C LEU A 133 27.64 1.66 5.36
N PRO A 134 26.47 2.12 5.85
CA PRO A 134 26.38 2.65 7.21
C PRO A 134 26.69 1.53 8.22
N GLU A 135 27.68 1.76 9.07
CA GLU A 135 28.08 0.82 10.13
C GLU A 135 26.89 0.49 11.03
N ARG A 136 26.58 -0.81 11.16
CA ARG A 136 25.61 -1.30 12.16
C ARG A 136 26.25 -1.15 13.54
N PRO A 137 25.53 -0.66 14.57
CA PRO A 137 25.96 -0.86 15.95
C PRO A 137 25.94 -2.36 16.24
N VAL A 138 27.12 -2.92 16.51
CA VAL A 138 27.28 -4.33 16.86
C VAL A 138 26.73 -4.52 18.27
N ALA A 139 25.47 -4.94 18.39
CA ALA A 139 25.00 -5.59 19.60
C ALA A 139 25.71 -6.94 19.69
N GLN A 140 26.58 -7.08 20.68
CA GLN A 140 27.32 -8.31 21.00
C GLN A 140 26.31 -9.45 21.22
N TYR A 141 26.27 -10.40 20.29
CA TYR A 141 25.56 -11.66 20.46
C TYR A 141 26.62 -12.73 20.76
N GLU A 142 26.83 -13.04 22.03
CA GLU A 142 27.56 -14.23 22.43
C GLU A 142 26.71 -15.46 22.12
N ALA A 143 27.25 -16.36 21.30
CA ALA A 143 26.59 -17.58 20.86
C ALA A 143 26.58 -18.63 21.99
N PRO A 144 25.45 -19.30 22.30
CA PRO A 144 25.49 -20.48 23.15
C PRO A 144 26.04 -21.68 22.36
N ALA A 145 26.85 -22.47 23.06
CA ALA A 145 27.58 -23.62 22.55
C ALA A 145 26.65 -24.71 21.97
N ARG A 146 27.15 -25.36 20.91
CA ARG A 146 26.56 -26.53 20.27
C ARG A 146 26.59 -27.72 21.23
N THR A 147 25.48 -28.43 21.37
CA THR A 147 25.47 -29.81 21.84
C THR A 147 24.73 -30.71 20.85
N ALA A 148 25.26 -31.91 20.70
CA ALA A 148 25.06 -32.84 19.60
C ALA A 148 23.66 -33.45 19.50
N ALA A 149 23.34 -33.92 18.29
CA ALA A 149 22.18 -34.73 17.96
C ALA A 149 22.27 -36.16 18.56
N PRO A 150 21.12 -36.84 18.73
CA PRO A 150 21.06 -38.30 18.64
C PRO A 150 20.16 -38.79 17.50
N ALA A 151 20.49 -40.01 17.06
CA ALA A 151 19.95 -40.79 15.93
C ALA A 151 18.54 -41.39 16.20
N PRO A 152 17.89 -42.08 15.21
CA PRO A 152 16.43 -42.18 15.12
C PRO A 152 15.79 -43.55 15.47
N ARG A 153 14.43 -43.53 15.50
CA ARG A 153 13.38 -44.60 15.39
C ARG A 153 12.93 -45.28 16.71
N PRO A 154 11.71 -45.90 16.80
CA PRO A 154 10.82 -46.38 15.72
C PRO A 154 9.31 -46.02 15.83
N ALA A 155 8.55 -46.54 14.85
CA ALA A 155 7.13 -46.30 14.56
C ALA A 155 6.13 -47.11 15.41
N ALA A 156 4.92 -46.55 15.60
CA ALA A 156 3.63 -47.23 15.80
C ALA A 156 2.52 -46.16 15.63
N ALA A 157 1.68 -46.24 14.59
CA ALA A 157 0.40 -46.95 14.51
C ALA A 157 -0.82 -46.11 15.01
N ALA A 158 -1.61 -45.68 14.02
CA ALA A 158 -3.08 -45.51 13.95
C ALA A 158 -3.87 -44.89 15.11
N ALA A 159 -4.63 -43.83 14.80
CA ALA A 159 -6.09 -43.83 14.99
C ALA A 159 -6.76 -42.68 14.23
N HIS A 160 -7.82 -43.04 13.51
CA HIS A 160 -8.82 -42.19 12.89
C HIS A 160 -9.57 -41.32 13.91
N VAL A 161 -9.86 -40.05 13.60
CA VAL A 161 -11.15 -39.40 13.97
C VAL A 161 -11.52 -38.33 12.93
N SER A 162 -12.46 -38.71 12.06
CA SER A 162 -13.66 -37.99 11.61
C SER A 162 -13.64 -36.46 11.43
N SER A 163 -13.69 -36.04 10.17
CA SER A 163 -14.42 -34.82 9.75
C SER A 163 -15.92 -34.98 10.03
N PRO A 164 -16.61 -33.86 10.23
CA PRO A 164 -17.91 -33.70 9.59
C PRO A 164 -17.98 -32.39 8.80
N ALA A 165 -18.40 -32.53 7.54
CA ALA A 165 -19.21 -31.51 6.88
C ALA A 165 -20.59 -31.44 7.58
N PRO A 166 -21.26 -30.29 7.54
CA PRO A 166 -22.49 -30.20 6.74
C PRO A 166 -22.50 -28.90 5.92
N ALA A 167 -22.78 -28.92 4.62
CA ALA A 167 -24.08 -29.10 3.99
C ALA A 167 -25.11 -28.00 4.34
N SER A 168 -25.50 -27.29 3.26
CA SER A 168 -26.80 -26.64 2.99
C SER A 168 -27.22 -25.42 3.81
N ALA A 169 -27.40 -24.31 3.06
CA ALA A 169 -28.26 -23.19 3.41
C ALA A 169 -29.69 -23.62 3.80
N PRO A 170 -30.41 -22.76 4.53
CA PRO A 170 -31.58 -22.17 3.90
C PRO A 170 -31.66 -20.65 4.09
N ALA A 171 -32.54 -20.08 3.27
CA ALA A 171 -32.82 -18.66 3.11
C ALA A 171 -33.56 -18.02 4.30
N SER A 172 -33.38 -16.71 4.41
CA SER A 172 -34.36 -15.71 4.83
C SER A 172 -35.06 -15.87 6.18
N ALA A 173 -34.49 -15.25 7.22
CA ALA A 173 -35.26 -14.64 8.31
C ALA A 173 -34.44 -13.50 8.92
N GLY A 174 -35.01 -12.29 8.94
CA GLY A 174 -34.36 -11.08 9.44
C GLY A 174 -33.95 -11.23 10.90
N THR A 175 -32.65 -11.40 11.13
CA THR A 175 -32.07 -11.20 12.45
C THR A 175 -31.62 -9.76 12.49
N ALA A 176 -32.26 -8.96 13.35
CA ALA A 176 -31.80 -7.60 13.63
C ALA A 176 -30.38 -7.72 14.21
N GLY A 177 -29.37 -7.42 13.39
CA GLY A 177 -27.98 -7.51 13.82
C GLY A 177 -27.71 -6.46 14.88
N ILE A 178 -26.83 -6.79 15.83
CA ILE A 178 -26.46 -5.84 16.89
C ILE A 178 -25.63 -4.73 16.24
N LEU A 179 -26.06 -3.47 16.36
CA LEU A 179 -25.32 -2.35 15.77
C LEU A 179 -23.97 -2.17 16.48
N VAL A 180 -22.89 -2.57 15.82
CA VAL A 180 -21.52 -2.52 16.34
C VAL A 180 -20.86 -1.20 16.04
N ALA A 181 -21.02 -0.68 14.81
CA ALA A 181 -20.43 0.58 14.40
C ALA A 181 -21.38 1.41 13.55
N GLN A 182 -21.33 2.73 13.73
CA GLN A 182 -22.02 3.70 12.88
C GLN A 182 -21.05 4.82 12.54
N THR A 183 -20.78 5.00 11.25
CA THR A 183 -19.84 6.02 10.79
C THR A 183 -20.46 6.91 9.73
N GLN A 184 -20.32 8.22 9.87
CA GLN A 184 -20.69 9.17 8.85
C GLN A 184 -19.63 9.23 7.74
N LEU A 185 -20.07 9.13 6.49
CA LEU A 185 -19.23 9.23 5.31
C LEU A 185 -18.85 10.68 5.04
N THR A 186 -17.55 10.93 4.93
CA THR A 186 -17.01 12.20 4.43
C THR A 186 -16.72 12.10 2.92
N GLY A 187 -16.59 13.25 2.24
CA GLY A 187 -16.11 13.26 0.85
C GLY A 187 -14.68 12.70 0.69
N GLY A 188 -13.90 12.63 1.78
CA GLY A 188 -12.62 11.91 1.82
C GLY A 188 -12.79 10.39 1.81
N ASN A 189 -13.83 9.87 2.46
CA ASN A 189 -14.12 8.44 2.54
C ASN A 189 -14.55 7.86 1.20
N ILE A 190 -15.41 8.56 0.48
CA ILE A 190 -15.90 8.13 -0.85
C ILE A 190 -14.77 8.17 -1.88
N ARG A 191 -14.02 9.28 -1.96
CA ARG A 191 -12.90 9.41 -2.90
C ARG A 191 -11.81 8.36 -2.71
N ASN A 192 -11.59 7.92 -1.47
CA ASN A 192 -10.53 6.97 -1.12
C ASN A 192 -11.05 5.58 -0.76
N ASN A 193 -12.32 5.26 -1.07
CA ASN A 193 -12.96 3.94 -0.89
C ASN A 193 -12.71 3.29 0.49
N HIS A 194 -12.89 4.06 1.57
CA HIS A 194 -12.79 3.55 2.94
C HIS A 194 -13.69 4.34 3.87
N PHE A 195 -14.14 3.72 4.96
CA PHE A 195 -14.81 4.41 6.07
C PHE A 195 -14.12 4.03 7.39
N HIS A 196 -14.05 4.98 8.32
CA HIS A 196 -13.39 4.75 9.61
C HIS A 196 -14.32 4.01 10.57
N LEU A 197 -13.79 3.07 11.34
CA LEU A 197 -14.45 2.44 12.49
C LEU A 197 -13.97 3.07 13.82
N ARG A 198 -13.45 4.30 13.76
CA ARG A 198 -12.89 5.02 14.91
C ARG A 198 -13.91 5.07 16.05
N GLY A 199 -13.50 4.60 17.23
CA GLY A 199 -14.36 4.53 18.41
C GLY A 199 -15.20 3.26 18.52
N HIS A 200 -15.26 2.39 17.51
CA HIS A 200 -16.05 1.14 17.52
C HIS A 200 -15.19 -0.13 17.45
N VAL A 201 -13.88 0.00 17.24
CA VAL A 201 -12.95 -1.14 17.15
C VAL A 201 -12.94 -2.02 18.41
N HIS A 202 -13.13 -1.42 19.59
CA HIS A 202 -13.23 -2.15 20.87
C HIS A 202 -14.41 -3.13 20.96
N ARG A 203 -15.38 -3.06 20.04
CA ARG A 203 -16.54 -3.95 20.00
C ARG A 203 -16.33 -5.16 19.09
N PHE A 204 -15.19 -5.23 18.40
CA PHE A 204 -14.79 -6.39 17.62
C PHE A 204 -13.87 -7.28 18.48
N PRO A 205 -13.95 -8.62 18.35
CA PRO A 205 -13.02 -9.53 19.00
C PRO A 205 -11.56 -9.18 18.70
N ASP A 206 -10.68 -9.25 19.70
CA ASP A 206 -9.24 -8.96 19.52
C ASP A 206 -8.59 -9.87 18.46
N ASP A 207 -9.11 -11.10 18.31
CA ASP A 207 -8.74 -12.06 17.26
C ASP A 207 -9.02 -11.59 15.82
N LEU A 208 -9.81 -10.53 15.62
CA LEU A 208 -10.13 -9.90 14.33
C LEU A 208 -9.34 -8.62 14.05
N ILE A 209 -8.62 -8.12 15.06
CA ILE A 209 -7.85 -6.91 14.98
C ILE A 209 -6.41 -7.31 14.65
N GLY A 210 -6.06 -7.09 13.38
CA GLY A 210 -4.69 -7.27 12.91
C GLY A 210 -3.83 -6.09 13.35
N GLY A 211 -2.53 -6.31 13.43
CA GLY A 211 -1.57 -5.21 13.56
C GLY A 211 -1.53 -4.36 12.29
N SER A 212 -0.69 -3.32 12.26
CA SER A 212 -0.68 -2.26 11.22
C SER A 212 -0.38 -2.73 9.80
N ASN A 213 0.05 -3.98 9.63
CA ASN A 213 0.56 -4.54 8.38
C ASN A 213 -0.19 -5.81 7.95
N ARG A 214 -0.24 -6.07 6.64
CA ARG A 214 -0.80 -7.31 6.03
C ARG A 214 -0.12 -8.61 6.50
N HIS A 215 1.04 -8.52 7.15
CA HIS A 215 1.77 -9.67 7.74
C HIS A 215 1.43 -9.87 9.21
N GLU A 216 0.80 -8.87 9.82
CA GLU A 216 0.17 -8.93 11.14
C GLU A 216 -1.34 -9.08 10.92
N ARG A 217 -1.75 -10.00 10.04
CA ARG A 217 -3.17 -10.32 9.89
C ARG A 217 -3.68 -10.86 11.22
N ALA A 218 -4.90 -10.47 11.55
CA ALA A 218 -5.57 -11.04 12.68
C ALA A 218 -5.66 -12.58 12.49
N PRO A 219 -5.60 -13.36 13.58
CA PRO A 219 -5.67 -14.82 13.50
C PRO A 219 -6.99 -15.33 12.87
N LYS A 220 -8.02 -14.49 12.78
CA LYS A 220 -9.31 -14.80 12.12
C LYS A 220 -9.73 -13.69 11.16
N GLU A 221 -10.55 -14.05 10.18
CA GLU A 221 -11.15 -13.10 9.22
C GLU A 221 -12.63 -12.90 9.50
N ALA A 222 -13.12 -11.68 9.29
CA ALA A 222 -14.54 -11.38 9.37
C ALA A 222 -15.19 -11.60 8.00
N SER A 223 -16.32 -12.30 7.97
CA SER A 223 -17.21 -12.38 6.82
C SER A 223 -18.08 -11.13 6.79
N ILE A 224 -17.95 -10.34 5.73
CA ILE A 224 -18.70 -9.11 5.53
C ILE A 224 -19.77 -9.31 4.46
N ASP A 225 -21.03 -9.29 4.88
CA ASP A 225 -22.18 -9.19 3.99
C ASP A 225 -22.50 -7.70 3.74
N TRP A 226 -22.11 -7.21 2.56
CA TRP A 226 -22.40 -5.85 2.10
C TRP A 226 -23.56 -5.80 1.10
N GLY A 227 -24.30 -6.90 0.93
CA GLY A 227 -25.39 -7.04 -0.04
C GLY A 227 -24.91 -7.27 -1.48
N GLY A 228 -23.65 -7.64 -1.69
CA GLY A 228 -23.05 -7.91 -3.01
C GLY A 228 -23.35 -9.27 -3.63
N GLY A 229 -24.03 -10.15 -2.91
CA GLY A 229 -24.31 -11.54 -3.32
C GLY A 229 -23.18 -12.54 -2.99
N VAL A 230 -21.96 -12.05 -2.71
CA VAL A 230 -20.85 -12.85 -2.19
C VAL A 230 -20.26 -12.16 -0.96
N ASP A 231 -20.23 -12.87 0.16
CA ASP A 231 -19.61 -12.41 1.40
C ASP A 231 -18.10 -12.19 1.19
N THR A 232 -17.57 -11.11 1.76
CA THR A 232 -16.15 -10.79 1.64
C THR A 232 -15.42 -11.02 2.95
N LEU A 233 -14.36 -11.84 2.92
CA LEU A 233 -13.49 -12.07 4.08
C LEU A 233 -12.48 -10.92 4.21
N THR A 234 -12.42 -10.29 5.38
CA THR A 234 -11.46 -9.22 5.68
C THR A 234 -11.12 -9.15 7.17
N ASP A 235 -9.91 -8.73 7.49
CA ASP A 235 -9.47 -8.32 8.83
C ASP A 235 -9.66 -6.81 9.06
N ILE A 236 -9.60 -6.39 10.33
CA ILE A 236 -9.63 -4.97 10.74
C ILE A 236 -8.20 -4.52 11.02
N ASP A 237 -7.80 -3.39 10.45
CA ASP A 237 -6.52 -2.76 10.75
C ASP A 237 -6.60 -2.06 12.11
N GLY A 238 -5.86 -2.55 13.12
CA GLY A 238 -5.94 -2.05 14.49
C GLY A 238 -5.45 -0.61 14.68
N GLU A 239 -4.48 -0.17 13.87
CA GLU A 239 -3.93 1.18 13.93
C GLU A 239 -4.82 2.18 13.18
N LYS A 240 -5.26 1.83 11.97
CA LYS A 240 -6.04 2.74 11.12
C LYS A 240 -7.55 2.60 11.28
N GLN A 241 -7.97 1.59 12.04
CA GLN A 241 -9.34 1.34 12.46
C GLN A 241 -10.31 1.29 11.28
N PHE A 242 -10.02 0.49 10.26
CA PHE A 242 -10.91 0.25 9.11
C PHE A 242 -10.77 -1.18 8.57
N PHE A 243 -11.73 -1.64 7.77
CA PHE A 243 -11.65 -2.92 7.07
C PHE A 243 -10.55 -2.91 6.01
N ARG A 244 -9.56 -3.81 6.14
CA ARG A 244 -8.38 -3.85 5.27
C ARG A 244 -8.70 -4.25 3.83
N GLY A 245 -9.72 -5.09 3.65
CA GLY A 245 -10.30 -5.41 2.35
C GLY A 245 -11.04 -4.20 1.78
N ARG A 246 -10.44 -3.55 0.77
CA ARG A 246 -11.01 -2.34 0.14
C ARG A 246 -11.75 -2.62 -1.17
N GLY A 247 -11.61 -3.82 -1.71
CA GLY A 247 -12.18 -4.18 -3.02
C GLY A 247 -13.71 -4.19 -3.05
N TRP A 248 -14.34 -4.50 -1.92
CA TRP A 248 -15.80 -4.53 -1.79
C TRP A 248 -16.39 -3.15 -1.44
N ILE A 249 -15.63 -2.28 -0.75
CA ILE A 249 -16.12 -0.96 -0.31
C ILE A 249 -16.45 -0.06 -1.51
N ARG A 250 -15.62 -0.11 -2.56
CA ARG A 250 -15.91 0.63 -3.81
C ARG A 250 -17.23 0.17 -4.44
N GLN A 251 -17.41 -1.14 -4.58
CA GLN A 251 -18.62 -1.72 -5.17
C GLN A 251 -19.85 -1.45 -4.30
N PHE A 252 -19.69 -1.46 -2.99
CA PHE A 252 -20.73 -1.06 -2.04
C PHE A 252 -21.16 0.39 -2.27
N PHE A 253 -20.22 1.36 -2.32
CA PHE A 253 -20.55 2.77 -2.56
C PHE A 253 -21.21 3.01 -3.92
N GLU A 254 -20.71 2.37 -4.98
CA GLU A 254 -21.29 2.44 -6.31
C GLU A 254 -22.73 1.87 -6.34
N LYS A 255 -22.95 0.73 -5.66
CA LYS A 255 -24.26 0.06 -5.62
C LYS A 255 -25.29 0.82 -4.78
N THR A 256 -24.89 1.40 -3.65
CA THR A 256 -25.81 2.11 -2.74
C THR A 256 -25.99 3.58 -3.11
N GLY A 257 -25.16 4.12 -4.03
CA GLY A 257 -25.14 5.54 -4.37
C GLY A 257 -24.80 6.40 -3.16
N ALA A 258 -23.72 6.04 -2.45
CA ALA A 258 -23.34 6.69 -1.20
C ALA A 258 -22.83 8.13 -1.42
N GLU A 259 -23.34 9.07 -0.63
CA GLU A 259 -23.00 10.49 -0.69
C GLU A 259 -22.34 10.99 0.60
N PRO A 260 -21.54 12.08 0.54
CA PRO A 260 -21.01 12.71 1.74
C PRO A 260 -22.15 13.14 2.67
N GLY A 261 -22.15 12.65 3.91
CA GLY A 261 -23.23 12.87 4.88
C GLY A 261 -23.98 11.60 5.26
N ASP A 262 -24.03 10.61 4.36
CA ASP A 262 -24.66 9.30 4.62
C ASP A 262 -23.95 8.54 5.74
N ARG A 263 -24.65 7.60 6.37
CA ARG A 263 -24.15 6.81 7.50
C ARG A 263 -24.01 5.35 7.11
N VAL A 264 -22.81 4.79 7.28
CA VAL A 264 -22.57 3.35 7.18
C VAL A 264 -22.87 2.71 8.53
N LEU A 265 -23.71 1.70 8.52
CA LEU A 265 -24.09 0.88 9.67
C LEU A 265 -23.41 -0.48 9.53
N VAL A 266 -22.74 -0.92 10.59
CA VAL A 266 -22.13 -2.25 10.70
C VAL A 266 -22.84 -3.00 11.82
N GLU A 267 -23.53 -4.07 11.45
CA GLU A 267 -24.33 -4.90 12.34
C GLU A 267 -23.69 -6.28 12.47
N GLU A 268 -23.49 -6.78 13.69
CA GLU A 268 -23.03 -8.15 13.90
C GLU A 268 -24.22 -9.11 13.78
N THR A 269 -24.10 -10.05 12.85
CA THR A 269 -25.13 -11.05 12.54
C THR A 269 -24.75 -12.45 13.04
N GLY A 270 -23.51 -12.62 13.50
CA GLY A 270 -23.01 -13.83 14.14
C GLY A 270 -21.52 -13.74 14.43
N PRO A 271 -20.92 -14.79 15.04
CA PRO A 271 -19.49 -14.80 15.36
C PRO A 271 -18.64 -14.58 14.11
N TYR A 272 -17.83 -13.52 14.09
CA TYR A 272 -17.00 -13.12 12.95
C TYR A 272 -17.81 -12.80 11.67
N ARG A 273 -19.10 -12.50 11.78
CA ARG A 273 -20.00 -12.16 10.66
C ARG A 273 -20.65 -10.80 10.86
N TYR A 274 -20.39 -9.89 9.94
CA TYR A 274 -20.92 -8.53 10.00
C TYR A 274 -21.65 -8.18 8.71
N LYS A 275 -22.78 -7.52 8.87
CA LYS A 275 -23.56 -6.95 7.79
C LYS A 275 -23.29 -5.46 7.71
N VAL A 276 -23.03 -4.96 6.51
CA VAL A 276 -22.76 -3.55 6.24
C VAL A 276 -23.89 -2.99 5.39
N SER A 277 -24.53 -1.93 5.89
CA SER A 277 -25.62 -1.25 5.20
C SER A 277 -25.41 0.26 5.18
N LEU A 278 -26.04 0.94 4.21
CA LEU A 278 -26.01 2.40 4.10
C LEU A 278 -27.36 2.96 4.55
N LYS A 279 -27.33 3.94 5.46
CA LYS A 279 -28.47 4.76 5.82
C LYS A 279 -28.25 6.16 5.28
N LYS A 280 -29.14 6.58 4.37
CA LYS A 280 -29.11 7.95 3.82
C LYS A 280 -29.38 8.98 4.91
N ALA A 281 -28.71 10.13 4.78
CA ALA A 281 -28.87 11.26 5.69
C ALA A 281 -30.28 11.86 5.62
#